data_AF-A0A6F9AZH3-F1
#
_entry.id   AF-A0A6F9AZH3-F1
#
_cell.length_a   1.000
_cell.length_b   1.000
_cell.length_c   1.000
_cell.angle_alpha   90.00
_cell.angle_beta   90.00
_cell.angle_gamma   90.00
#
_symmetry.space_group_name_H-M   'P 1'
#
loop_
_entity.id
_entity.type
_entity.pdbx_description
1 polymer ?
#
loop_
_entity_poly.entity_id
_entity_poly.type
_entity_poly.pdbx_seq_one_letter_code
_entity_poly.pdbx_strand_id
1 'polypeptide(L)'
;VIGTPQRPSVSSAILVNSPHTPNSQFLTQSQPVDASPWSSGKRGKKGEKNGKGLRHFSMKVCEKVQKKGVTTYNEVADELVAEFSATDNHISPNDSHVYDQKNIRRRVYDALNVERQRRLDRIKQKQSQLQELILQQIAFKNLVQRNRQTEQQANRPPPPNSLIHLPFIIINTSKKTVIDCSISNDKFEYLFNFDNMFEIHDDIEVLKRMGMACGLEVGKCSPEDLKVARSLVPKALEPYVTEMAQGPISNVYITGGSSTNGRRHHGQGSDSGADGTRASSSNDSHYSGSRVETPV
;
A
#
# COMPACT_ATOMS: atom_id res chain seq x y z
N VAL A 1 -16.67 19.63 -57.70
CA VAL A 1 -15.94 20.63 -56.87
C VAL A 1 -15.27 19.88 -55.74
N ILE A 2 -13.97 20.09 -55.55
CA ILE A 2 -13.04 19.33 -54.71
C ILE A 2 -13.08 19.80 -53.23
N GLY A 3 -12.81 18.88 -52.29
CA GLY A 3 -12.26 19.12 -50.94
C GLY A 3 -13.22 18.70 -49.81
N THR A 4 -12.85 18.04 -48.71
CA THR A 4 -11.61 17.54 -48.06
C THR A 4 -12.06 16.51 -46.97
N PRO A 5 -11.21 15.61 -46.43
CA PRO A 5 -11.61 14.72 -45.33
C PRO A 5 -11.33 15.37 -43.96
N GLN A 6 -12.36 15.46 -43.09
CA GLN A 6 -12.18 15.86 -41.70
C GLN A 6 -11.98 14.65 -40.77
N ARG A 7 -11.08 14.87 -39.83
CA ARG A 7 -10.47 14.02 -38.79
C ARG A 7 -11.49 13.33 -37.88
N PRO A 8 -11.22 12.10 -37.39
CA PRO A 8 -12.07 11.46 -36.38
C PRO A 8 -11.97 12.20 -35.03
N SER A 9 -13.13 12.61 -34.50
CA SER A 9 -13.28 13.03 -33.10
C SER A 9 -13.22 11.79 -32.22
N VAL A 10 -12.31 11.79 -31.26
CA VAL A 10 -12.24 10.77 -30.20
C VAL A 10 -13.43 11.02 -29.27
N SER A 11 -14.54 10.33 -29.52
CA SER A 11 -15.69 10.30 -28.61
C SER A 11 -15.37 9.35 -27.46
N SER A 12 -15.19 9.89 -26.26
CA SER A 12 -15.09 9.10 -25.04
C SER A 12 -16.49 8.57 -24.67
N ALA A 13 -16.93 7.52 -25.35
CA ALA A 13 -18.16 6.81 -25.01
C ALA A 13 -17.90 5.88 -23.81
N ILE A 14 -18.69 6.03 -22.75
CA ILE A 14 -18.69 5.09 -21.62
C ILE A 14 -20.00 4.32 -21.64
N LEU A 15 -19.89 3.01 -21.75
CA LEU A 15 -20.96 2.04 -21.46
C LEU A 15 -20.91 1.73 -19.96
N VAL A 16 -21.95 2.10 -19.23
CA VAL A 16 -22.12 1.71 -17.83
C VAL A 16 -23.23 0.66 -17.76
N ASN A 17 -22.86 -0.58 -17.43
CA ASN A 17 -23.80 -1.68 -17.27
C ASN A 17 -24.38 -1.67 -15.85
N SER A 18 -25.71 -1.83 -15.75
CA SER A 18 -26.49 -1.70 -14.51
C SER A 18 -26.25 -2.85 -13.50
N PRO A 19 -26.15 -2.58 -12.17
CA PRO A 19 -25.91 -3.60 -11.14
C PRO A 19 -27.20 -4.01 -10.42
N HIS A 20 -27.83 -5.11 -10.84
CA HIS A 20 -28.89 -5.77 -10.05
C HIS A 20 -28.76 -7.30 -10.06
N THR A 21 -28.15 -7.87 -9.01
CA THR A 21 -28.50 -9.19 -8.46
C THR A 21 -28.18 -9.24 -6.95
N PRO A 22 -29.12 -9.64 -6.08
CA PRO A 22 -28.80 -9.98 -4.69
C PRO A 22 -28.45 -11.47 -4.61
N ASN A 23 -27.17 -11.79 -4.40
CA ASN A 23 -26.78 -13.05 -3.77
C ASN A 23 -25.35 -12.97 -3.25
N SER A 24 -25.22 -12.91 -1.91
CA SER A 24 -24.01 -13.30 -1.21
C SER A 24 -23.98 -14.83 -1.19
N GLN A 25 -23.49 -15.41 -2.28
CA GLN A 25 -22.96 -16.76 -2.28
C GLN A 25 -21.45 -16.63 -2.46
N PHE A 26 -20.73 -16.96 -1.39
CA PHE A 26 -19.31 -17.27 -1.45
C PHE A 26 -19.12 -18.43 -2.44
N LEU A 27 -18.95 -18.15 -3.72
CA LEU A 27 -18.14 -19.01 -4.56
C LEU A 27 -16.70 -18.80 -4.13
N THR A 28 -16.24 -19.65 -3.21
CA THR A 28 -14.85 -20.08 -3.23
C THR A 28 -14.59 -20.67 -4.61
N GLN A 29 -14.17 -19.83 -5.56
CA GLN A 29 -13.40 -20.33 -6.68
C GLN A 29 -12.15 -20.91 -6.05
N SER A 30 -12.14 -22.24 -5.89
CA SER A 30 -10.93 -23.01 -5.67
C SER A 30 -10.01 -22.72 -6.86
N GLN A 31 -9.21 -21.65 -6.73
CA GLN A 31 -8.06 -21.48 -7.58
C GLN A 31 -7.18 -22.71 -7.37
N PRO A 32 -6.80 -23.42 -8.45
CA PRO A 32 -5.82 -24.47 -8.31
C PRO A 32 -4.54 -23.84 -7.78
N VAL A 33 -4.04 -24.43 -6.70
CA VAL A 33 -2.70 -24.20 -6.19
C VAL A 33 -1.68 -24.21 -7.34
N ASP A 34 -0.85 -23.18 -7.36
CA ASP A 34 0.44 -23.08 -8.05
C ASP A 34 0.51 -23.51 -9.52
N ALA A 35 0.31 -22.54 -10.42
CA ALA A 35 1.12 -22.46 -11.62
C ALA A 35 2.10 -21.28 -11.49
N SER A 36 3.32 -21.60 -11.08
CA SER A 36 4.47 -20.70 -11.17
C SER A 36 4.55 -20.13 -12.61
N PRO A 37 4.89 -18.85 -12.84
CA PRO A 37 4.93 -18.23 -14.18
C PRO A 37 5.90 -18.88 -15.19
N TRP A 38 6.56 -19.97 -14.81
CA TRP A 38 7.63 -20.63 -15.57
C TRP A 38 7.26 -22.01 -16.10
N SER A 39 5.98 -22.37 -16.12
CA SER A 39 5.53 -23.65 -16.66
C SER A 39 4.66 -23.44 -17.89
N SER A 40 5.31 -23.21 -19.04
CA SER A 40 4.97 -23.84 -20.33
C SER A 40 5.87 -23.32 -21.44
N GLY A 41 6.72 -24.21 -21.94
CA GLY A 41 7.57 -23.98 -23.10
C GLY A 41 8.24 -25.27 -23.52
N LYS A 42 7.49 -26.19 -24.13
CA LYS A 42 8.04 -27.32 -24.89
C LYS A 42 8.87 -26.77 -26.04
N ARG A 43 10.19 -26.64 -25.85
CA ARG A 43 11.15 -26.44 -26.95
C ARG A 43 12.43 -27.22 -26.67
N GLY A 44 12.69 -28.21 -27.54
CA GLY A 44 14.02 -28.51 -28.07
C GLY A 44 15.02 -29.19 -27.15
N LYS A 45 15.26 -30.47 -27.43
CA LYS A 45 16.40 -31.28 -26.99
C LYS A 45 17.72 -30.64 -27.50
N LYS A 46 18.45 -29.87 -26.68
CA LYS A 46 19.88 -29.54 -26.92
C LYS A 46 20.57 -29.03 -25.64
N GLY A 47 21.45 -29.87 -25.08
CA GLY A 47 22.45 -29.51 -24.07
C GLY A 47 22.09 -29.90 -22.64
N GLU A 48 22.54 -31.09 -22.20
CA GLU A 48 22.69 -31.44 -20.79
C GLU A 48 23.66 -30.45 -20.12
N LYS A 49 23.15 -29.31 -19.66
CA LYS A 49 23.85 -28.45 -18.71
C LYS A 49 23.35 -28.80 -17.31
N ASN A 50 23.77 -29.97 -16.80
CA ASN A 50 23.68 -30.54 -15.44
C ASN A 50 22.99 -29.73 -14.32
N GLY A 51 21.79 -29.16 -14.49
CA GLY A 51 21.13 -28.40 -13.43
C GLY A 51 21.96 -27.27 -12.78
N LYS A 52 23.09 -26.82 -13.35
CA LYS A 52 23.95 -25.80 -12.72
C LYS A 52 23.54 -24.35 -13.10
N GLY A 53 22.34 -24.17 -13.67
CA GLY A 53 21.84 -22.86 -14.11
C GLY A 53 21.15 -22.07 -12.98
N LEU A 54 21.07 -20.73 -13.13
CA LEU A 54 20.43 -19.85 -12.14
C LEU A 54 19.01 -20.31 -11.76
N ARG A 55 18.20 -20.75 -12.74
CA ARG A 55 16.84 -21.27 -12.49
C ARG A 55 16.83 -22.47 -11.53
N HIS A 56 17.82 -23.36 -11.63
CA HIS A 56 17.90 -24.54 -10.78
C HIS A 56 18.36 -24.18 -9.36
N PHE A 57 19.38 -23.32 -9.24
CA PHE A 57 19.79 -22.80 -7.93
C PHE A 57 18.66 -22.03 -7.24
N SER A 58 17.94 -21.16 -7.97
CA SER A 58 16.77 -20.46 -7.42
C SER A 58 15.68 -21.43 -6.96
N MET A 59 15.39 -22.47 -7.74
CA MET A 59 14.43 -23.51 -7.36
C MET A 59 14.86 -24.23 -6.08
N LYS A 60 16.13 -24.67 -5.99
CA LYS A 60 16.68 -25.34 -4.82
C LYS A 60 16.71 -24.46 -3.57
N VAL A 61 17.04 -23.18 -3.72
CA VAL A 61 16.97 -22.20 -2.63
C VAL A 61 15.54 -22.06 -2.12
N CYS A 62 14.55 -21.91 -3.01
CA CYS A 62 13.14 -21.83 -2.62
C CYS A 62 12.65 -23.09 -1.90
N GLU A 63 12.95 -24.28 -2.42
CA GLU A 63 12.63 -25.57 -1.79
C GLU A 63 13.19 -25.65 -0.37
N LYS A 64 14.46 -25.24 -0.20
CA LYS A 64 15.14 -25.31 1.10
C LYS A 64 14.54 -24.34 2.12
N VAL A 65 14.31 -23.09 1.72
CA VAL A 65 13.68 -22.07 2.56
C VAL A 65 12.26 -22.49 2.95
N GLN A 66 11.50 -23.05 2.01
CA GLN A 66 10.13 -23.52 2.28
C GLN A 66 10.11 -24.70 3.25
N LYS A 67 11.00 -25.69 3.07
CA LYS A 67 11.07 -26.88 3.93
C LYS A 67 11.48 -26.55 5.36
N LYS A 68 12.41 -25.61 5.55
CA LYS A 68 12.93 -25.22 6.87
C LYS A 68 12.06 -24.18 7.58
N GLY A 69 11.32 -23.36 6.84
CA GLY A 69 10.53 -22.25 7.36
C GLY A 69 11.39 -21.05 7.79
N VAL A 70 12.25 -21.24 8.80
CA VAL A 70 13.25 -20.26 9.25
C VAL A 70 14.63 -20.83 9.01
N THR A 71 15.48 -20.07 8.31
CA THR A 71 16.85 -20.49 7.97
C THR A 71 17.71 -19.26 7.72
N THR A 72 19.03 -19.46 7.62
CA THR A 72 20.00 -18.40 7.35
C THR A 72 20.66 -18.58 5.99
N TYR A 73 21.26 -17.50 5.46
CA TYR A 73 22.02 -17.56 4.22
C TYR A 73 23.11 -18.64 4.25
N ASN A 74 23.88 -18.72 5.34
CA ASN A 74 24.97 -19.68 5.47
C ASN A 74 24.45 -21.12 5.47
N GLU A 75 23.38 -21.40 6.22
CA GLU A 75 22.75 -22.73 6.21
C GLU A 75 22.32 -23.17 4.80
N VAL A 76 21.59 -22.32 4.08
CA VAL A 76 21.14 -22.64 2.71
C VAL A 76 22.32 -22.79 1.77
N ALA A 77 23.31 -21.90 1.88
CA ALA A 77 24.49 -21.93 1.02
C ALA A 77 25.35 -23.17 1.26
N ASP A 78 25.62 -23.53 2.51
CA ASP A 78 26.49 -24.64 2.87
C ASP A 78 25.82 -25.99 2.55
N GLU A 79 24.51 -26.12 2.75
CA GLU A 79 23.77 -27.32 2.34
C GLU A 79 23.77 -27.50 0.82
N LEU A 80 23.58 -26.42 0.05
CA LEU A 80 23.63 -26.50 -1.41
C LEU A 80 25.06 -26.76 -1.92
N VAL A 81 26.08 -26.19 -1.28
CA VAL A 81 27.47 -26.54 -1.61
C VAL A 81 27.72 -28.02 -1.35
N ALA A 82 27.28 -28.56 -0.21
CA ALA A 82 27.44 -29.97 0.14
C ALA A 82 26.70 -30.91 -0.83
N GLU A 83 25.43 -30.61 -1.15
CA GLU A 83 24.62 -31.42 -2.08
C GLU A 83 25.25 -31.53 -3.46
N PHE A 84 25.69 -30.40 -4.05
CA PHE A 84 26.26 -30.40 -5.39
C PHE A 84 27.69 -30.94 -5.43
N SER A 85 28.44 -30.81 -4.33
CA SER A 85 29.76 -31.44 -4.19
C SER A 85 29.66 -32.95 -4.10
N ALA A 86 28.69 -33.49 -3.36
CA ALA A 86 28.48 -34.93 -3.21
C ALA A 86 27.99 -35.63 -4.49
N THR A 87 27.48 -34.86 -5.45
CA THR A 87 27.00 -35.39 -6.74
C THR A 87 28.12 -35.49 -7.79
N ASP A 88 29.27 -34.85 -7.56
CA ASP A 88 30.42 -34.78 -8.48
C ASP A 88 31.54 -35.74 -8.02
N ASN A 89 31.29 -37.06 -8.09
CA ASN A 89 32.23 -38.10 -7.62
C ASN A 89 33.44 -38.36 -8.54
N HIS A 90 33.77 -37.47 -9.47
CA HIS A 90 34.80 -37.75 -10.47
C HIS A 90 35.61 -36.53 -10.91
N ILE A 91 36.32 -35.83 -10.00
CA ILE A 91 37.54 -35.02 -10.27
C ILE A 91 38.17 -34.54 -8.94
N SER A 92 39.50 -34.49 -8.86
CA SER A 92 40.29 -33.77 -7.82
C SER A 92 41.49 -33.05 -8.48
N PRO A 93 42.15 -32.05 -7.84
CA PRO A 93 41.83 -31.41 -6.56
C PRO A 93 41.80 -29.86 -6.55
N ASN A 94 41.11 -29.33 -5.53
CA ASN A 94 41.14 -27.98 -4.96
C ASN A 94 40.51 -26.79 -5.71
N ASP A 95 41.03 -26.33 -6.85
CA ASP A 95 40.66 -24.98 -7.33
C ASP A 95 39.26 -24.88 -7.95
N SER A 96 38.84 -25.92 -8.69
CA SER A 96 37.49 -25.98 -9.25
C SER A 96 36.42 -26.03 -8.15
N HIS A 97 36.71 -26.74 -7.06
CA HIS A 97 35.81 -26.90 -5.93
C HIS A 97 35.58 -25.56 -5.20
N VAL A 98 36.64 -24.75 -5.06
CA VAL A 98 36.56 -23.40 -4.49
C VAL A 98 35.79 -22.45 -5.40
N TYR A 99 35.97 -22.54 -6.73
CA TYR A 99 35.21 -21.74 -7.68
C TYR A 99 33.71 -22.10 -7.67
N ASP A 100 33.39 -23.39 -7.66
CA ASP A 100 32.02 -23.87 -7.60
C ASP A 100 31.35 -23.46 -6.29
N GLN A 101 32.05 -23.53 -5.16
CA GLN A 101 31.55 -23.02 -3.88
C GLN A 101 31.24 -21.51 -3.94
N LYS A 102 32.17 -20.69 -4.46
CA LYS A 102 31.95 -19.25 -4.61
C LYS A 102 30.79 -18.94 -5.57
N ASN A 103 30.66 -19.71 -6.66
CA ASN A 103 29.60 -19.56 -7.64
C ASN A 103 28.23 -19.90 -7.02
N ILE A 104 28.11 -21.05 -6.36
CA ILE A 104 26.89 -21.48 -5.66
C ILE A 104 26.48 -20.42 -4.64
N ARG A 105 27.41 -19.98 -3.77
CA ARG A 105 27.17 -18.92 -2.79
C ARG A 105 26.64 -17.63 -3.42
N ARG A 106 27.25 -17.17 -4.52
CA ARG A 106 26.80 -15.98 -5.26
C ARG A 106 25.37 -16.15 -5.79
N ARG A 107 25.03 -17.33 -6.31
CA ARG A 107 23.70 -17.67 -6.84
C ARG A 107 22.64 -17.76 -5.74
N VAL A 108 23.00 -18.33 -4.58
CA VAL A 108 22.14 -18.37 -3.39
C VAL A 108 21.81 -16.97 -2.92
N TYR A 109 22.83 -16.09 -2.85
CA TYR A 109 22.64 -14.69 -2.49
C TYR A 109 21.69 -13.95 -3.45
N ASP A 110 21.90 -14.11 -4.77
CA ASP A 110 21.00 -13.50 -5.77
C ASP A 110 19.56 -14.01 -5.62
N ALA A 111 19.38 -15.33 -5.49
CA ALA A 111 18.06 -15.94 -5.36
C ALA A 111 17.33 -15.46 -4.09
N LEU A 112 18.02 -15.43 -2.95
CA LEU A 112 17.44 -14.96 -1.69
C LEU A 112 17.10 -13.48 -1.72
N ASN A 113 17.91 -12.63 -2.36
CA ASN A 113 17.61 -11.21 -2.48
C ASN A 113 16.41 -10.94 -3.40
N VAL A 114 16.30 -11.65 -4.52
CA VAL A 114 15.13 -11.54 -5.40
C VAL A 114 13.87 -12.01 -4.68
N GLU A 115 13.93 -13.12 -3.95
CA GLU A 115 12.78 -13.63 -3.18
C GLU A 115 12.42 -12.68 -2.02
N ARG A 116 13.42 -12.10 -1.32
CA ARG A 116 13.21 -11.06 -0.31
C ARG A 116 12.51 -9.85 -0.90
N GLN A 117 13.00 -9.32 -2.03
CA GLN A 117 12.39 -8.15 -2.69
C GLN A 117 10.94 -8.44 -3.07
N ARG A 118 10.68 -9.58 -3.70
CA ARG A 118 9.32 -10.01 -4.05
C ARG A 118 8.39 -10.07 -2.83
N ARG A 119 8.88 -10.61 -1.69
CA ARG A 119 8.10 -10.66 -0.45
C ARG A 119 7.85 -9.27 0.11
N LEU A 120 8.85 -8.38 0.09
CA LEU A 120 8.70 -7.00 0.52
C LEU A 120 7.65 -6.26 -0.32
N ASP A 121 7.68 -6.41 -1.64
CA ASP A 121 6.69 -5.80 -2.54
C ASP A 121 5.27 -6.33 -2.24
N ARG A 122 5.14 -7.63 -2.02
CA ARG A 122 3.86 -8.26 -1.65
C ARG A 122 3.36 -7.81 -0.28
N ILE A 123 4.25 -7.67 0.71
CA ILE A 123 3.92 -7.15 2.04
C ILE A 123 3.41 -5.71 1.90
N LYS A 124 4.10 -4.86 1.14
CA LYS A 124 3.70 -3.47 0.88
C LYS A 124 2.31 -3.39 0.23
N GLN A 125 2.03 -4.22 -0.78
CA GLN A 125 0.71 -4.30 -1.40
C GLN A 125 -0.37 -4.72 -0.40
N LYS A 126 -0.12 -5.76 0.40
CA LYS A 126 -1.07 -6.22 1.42
C LYS A 126 -1.29 -5.20 2.53
N GLN A 127 -0.26 -4.46 2.93
CA GLN A 127 -0.38 -3.36 3.89
C GLN A 127 -1.29 -2.26 3.34
N SER A 128 -1.10 -1.85 2.09
CA SER A 128 -1.98 -0.85 1.45
C SER A 128 -3.42 -1.35 1.31
N GLN A 129 -3.62 -2.62 0.93
CA GLN A 129 -4.95 -3.22 0.88
C GLN A 129 -5.62 -3.27 2.26
N LEU A 130 -4.87 -3.62 3.30
CA LEU A 130 -5.37 -3.64 4.68
C LEU A 130 -5.79 -2.24 5.14
N GLN A 131 -4.98 -1.22 4.86
CA GLN A 131 -5.30 0.17 5.19
C GLN A 131 -6.59 0.61 4.50
N GLU A 132 -6.75 0.30 3.21
CA GLU A 132 -7.98 0.63 2.47
C GLU A 132 -9.23 -0.05 3.05
N LEU A 133 -9.12 -1.33 3.44
CA LEU A 133 -10.21 -2.05 4.11
C LEU A 133 -10.55 -1.45 5.49
N ILE A 134 -9.54 -1.00 6.23
CA ILE A 134 -9.74 -0.31 7.52
C ILE A 134 -10.48 1.02 7.30
N LEU A 135 -10.09 1.81 6.30
CA LEU A 135 -10.78 3.06 5.95
C LEU A 135 -12.24 2.80 5.58
N GLN A 136 -12.50 1.79 4.75
CA GLN A 136 -13.86 1.37 4.37
C GLN A 136 -14.69 0.97 5.60
N GLN A 137 -14.11 0.15 6.49
CA GLN A 137 -14.76 -0.31 7.71
C GLN A 137 -15.15 0.86 8.63
N ILE A 138 -14.24 1.82 8.81
CA ILE A 138 -14.46 3.02 9.62
C ILE A 138 -15.53 3.88 8.97
N ALA A 139 -15.37 4.22 7.69
CA ALA A 139 -16.28 5.11 6.96
C ALA A 139 -17.71 4.58 6.94
N PHE A 140 -17.89 3.29 6.66
CA PHE A 140 -19.21 2.67 6.63
C PHE A 140 -19.88 2.68 8.01
N LYS A 141 -19.16 2.24 9.06
CA LYS A 141 -19.73 2.24 10.42
C LYS A 141 -20.02 3.65 10.92
N ASN A 142 -19.15 4.60 10.61
CA ASN A 142 -19.32 6.00 10.99
C ASN A 142 -20.56 6.59 10.32
N LEU A 143 -20.75 6.36 9.02
CA LEU A 143 -21.95 6.77 8.29
C LEU A 143 -23.22 6.17 8.92
N VAL A 144 -23.22 4.87 9.21
CA VAL A 144 -24.37 4.18 9.82
C VAL A 144 -24.66 4.75 11.22
N GLN A 145 -23.64 4.98 12.04
CA GLN A 145 -23.82 5.57 13.37
C GLN A 145 -24.37 7.00 13.30
N ARG A 146 -23.81 7.84 12.43
CA ARG A 146 -24.28 9.21 12.20
C ARG A 146 -25.74 9.22 11.76
N ASN A 147 -26.08 8.45 10.73
CA ASN A 147 -27.46 8.40 10.22
C ASN A 147 -28.43 7.88 11.29
N ARG A 148 -28.04 6.85 12.05
CA ARG A 148 -28.85 6.32 13.17
C ARG A 148 -29.12 7.38 14.23
N GLN A 149 -28.12 8.20 14.58
CA GLN A 149 -28.31 9.30 15.54
C GLN A 149 -29.23 10.39 14.97
N THR A 150 -29.06 10.76 13.70
CA THR A 150 -29.92 11.75 13.04
C THR A 150 -31.39 11.29 12.97
N GLU A 151 -31.63 10.02 12.64
CA GLU A 151 -32.99 9.45 12.60
C GLU A 151 -33.62 9.38 13.99
N GLN A 152 -32.85 9.05 15.02
CA GLN A 152 -33.31 9.07 16.41
C GLN A 152 -33.69 10.47 16.88
N GLN A 153 -32.89 11.48 16.53
CA GLN A 153 -33.16 12.88 16.88
C GLN A 153 -34.38 13.44 16.13
N ALA A 154 -34.54 13.10 14.86
CA ALA A 154 -35.69 13.51 14.05
C ALA A 154 -36.95 12.67 14.34
N ASN A 155 -36.81 11.56 15.08
CA ASN A 155 -37.82 10.54 15.33
C ASN A 155 -38.54 10.02 14.06
N ARG A 156 -37.87 10.11 12.90
CA ARG A 156 -38.38 9.63 11.61
C ARG A 156 -37.24 9.38 10.62
N PRO A 157 -37.40 8.39 9.72
CA PRO A 157 -36.48 8.22 8.61
C PRO A 157 -36.61 9.36 7.59
N PRO A 158 -35.53 9.66 6.83
CA PRO A 158 -35.59 10.64 5.75
C PRO A 158 -36.53 10.18 4.62
N PRO A 159 -37.16 11.12 3.89
CA PRO A 159 -37.95 10.82 2.70
C PRO A 159 -37.16 9.99 1.66
N PRO A 160 -37.80 9.04 0.95
CA PRO A 160 -37.12 8.15 0.00
C PRO A 160 -36.39 8.88 -1.15
N ASN A 161 -36.86 10.07 -1.53
CA ASN A 161 -36.25 10.89 -2.58
C ASN A 161 -35.10 11.78 -2.10
N SER A 162 -34.78 11.77 -0.81
CA SER A 162 -33.68 12.54 -0.22
C SER A 162 -32.46 11.70 0.18
N LEU A 163 -32.43 10.43 -0.21
CA LEU A 163 -31.38 9.48 0.15
C LEU A 163 -30.85 8.74 -1.08
N ILE A 164 -29.60 8.29 -0.98
CA ILE A 164 -28.95 7.42 -1.96
C ILE A 164 -28.34 6.27 -1.16
N HIS A 165 -28.76 5.04 -1.46
CA HIS A 165 -28.23 3.84 -0.82
C HIS A 165 -26.92 3.41 -1.50
N LEU A 166 -26.01 2.85 -0.70
CA LEU A 166 -24.84 2.14 -1.22
C LEU A 166 -25.26 0.77 -1.79
N PRO A 167 -24.60 0.24 -2.82
CA PRO A 167 -23.48 0.85 -3.55
C PRO A 167 -23.94 1.82 -4.65
N PHE A 168 -23.15 2.86 -4.90
CA PHE A 168 -23.40 3.81 -6.00
C PHE A 168 -22.09 4.37 -6.55
N ILE A 169 -22.14 4.92 -7.75
CA ILE A 169 -21.09 5.78 -8.32
C ILE A 169 -21.64 7.18 -8.57
N ILE A 170 -20.78 8.19 -8.46
CA ILE A 170 -21.11 9.58 -8.78
C ILE A 170 -20.31 10.01 -10.00
N ILE A 171 -21.02 10.55 -10.99
CA ILE A 171 -20.41 11.27 -12.10
C ILE A 171 -20.58 12.75 -11.83
N ASN A 172 -19.47 13.46 -11.64
CA ASN A 172 -19.42 14.90 -11.42
C ASN A 172 -18.95 15.58 -12.71
N THR A 173 -19.64 16.65 -13.11
CA THR A 173 -19.18 17.55 -14.17
C THR A 173 -19.58 18.99 -13.87
N SER A 174 -19.06 19.94 -14.64
CA SER A 174 -19.42 21.35 -14.51
C SER A 174 -20.93 21.56 -14.72
N LYS A 175 -21.51 22.51 -13.97
CA LYS A 175 -22.91 22.92 -14.14
C LYS A 175 -23.23 23.45 -15.54
N LYS A 176 -22.22 23.79 -16.33
CA LYS A 176 -22.34 24.28 -17.70
C LYS A 176 -22.24 23.18 -18.76
N THR A 177 -21.88 21.96 -18.36
CA THR A 177 -21.72 20.82 -19.27
C THR A 177 -23.07 20.40 -19.83
N VAL A 178 -23.16 20.25 -21.15
CA VAL A 178 -24.31 19.65 -21.82
C VAL A 178 -24.12 18.14 -21.80
N ILE A 179 -25.18 17.43 -21.37
CA ILE A 179 -25.18 15.98 -21.23
C ILE A 179 -26.32 15.42 -22.07
N ASP A 180 -25.97 14.65 -23.10
CA ASP A 180 -26.94 13.86 -23.85
C ASP A 180 -26.96 12.43 -23.30
N CYS A 181 -28.14 11.93 -22.93
CA CYS A 181 -28.32 10.61 -22.36
C CYS A 181 -29.24 9.76 -23.25
N SER A 182 -28.76 8.60 -23.64
CA SER A 182 -29.53 7.57 -24.34
C SER A 182 -29.63 6.34 -23.45
N ILE A 183 -30.86 5.89 -23.22
CA ILE A 183 -31.17 4.77 -22.33
C ILE A 183 -31.88 3.69 -23.13
N SER A 184 -31.37 2.47 -23.04
CA SER A 184 -32.04 1.26 -23.55
C SER A 184 -33.41 1.07 -22.90
N ASN A 185 -34.35 0.42 -23.61
CA ASN A 185 -35.71 0.19 -23.09
C ASN A 185 -35.72 -0.65 -21.80
N ASP A 186 -34.79 -1.59 -21.69
CA ASP A 186 -34.61 -2.49 -20.55
C ASP A 186 -33.75 -1.88 -19.43
N LYS A 187 -33.16 -0.71 -19.67
CA LYS A 187 -32.30 0.03 -18.74
C LYS A 187 -31.05 -0.75 -18.32
N PHE A 188 -30.57 -1.68 -19.15
CA PHE A 188 -29.29 -2.35 -18.89
C PHE A 188 -28.10 -1.59 -19.47
N GLU A 189 -28.35 -0.81 -20.52
CA GLU A 189 -27.35 0.02 -21.19
C GLU A 189 -27.73 1.51 -21.11
N TYR A 190 -26.73 2.30 -20.73
CA TYR A 190 -26.78 3.76 -20.71
C TYR A 190 -25.59 4.29 -21.50
N LEU A 191 -25.85 5.28 -22.35
CA LEU A 191 -24.83 6.04 -23.06
C LEU A 191 -24.98 7.51 -22.70
N PHE A 192 -23.93 8.07 -22.11
CA PHE A 192 -23.83 9.49 -21.78
C PHE A 192 -22.78 10.15 -22.67
N ASN A 193 -23.15 11.22 -23.37
CA ASN A 193 -22.22 12.09 -24.08
C ASN A 193 -22.09 13.40 -23.30
N PHE A 194 -20.86 13.75 -22.96
CA PHE A 194 -20.53 15.00 -22.28
C PHE A 194 -19.77 15.90 -23.25
N ASP A 195 -20.14 17.17 -23.34
CA ASP A 195 -19.40 18.17 -24.13
C ASP A 195 -18.15 18.70 -23.39
N ASN A 196 -17.94 18.27 -22.15
CA ASN A 196 -16.84 18.68 -21.28
C ASN A 196 -16.35 17.52 -20.41
N MET A 197 -15.24 17.75 -19.70
CA MET A 197 -14.67 16.79 -18.76
C MET A 197 -15.62 16.46 -17.62
N PHE A 198 -15.51 15.24 -17.13
CA PHE A 198 -16.23 14.74 -15.96
C PHE A 198 -15.28 13.89 -15.11
N GLU A 199 -15.68 13.65 -13.87
CA GLU A 199 -14.99 12.79 -12.92
C GLU A 199 -15.94 11.70 -12.43
N ILE A 200 -15.40 10.51 -12.17
CA ILE A 200 -16.15 9.40 -11.59
C ILE A 200 -15.58 9.11 -10.20
N HIS A 201 -16.46 9.08 -9.21
CA HIS A 201 -16.14 8.75 -7.82
C HIS A 201 -16.99 7.57 -7.37
N ASP A 202 -16.36 6.57 -6.77
CA ASP A 202 -17.09 5.46 -6.13
C ASP A 202 -17.62 5.88 -4.75
N ASP A 203 -18.55 5.12 -4.19
CA ASP A 203 -19.20 5.43 -2.91
C ASP A 203 -18.19 5.65 -1.77
N ILE A 204 -17.13 4.84 -1.70
CA ILE A 204 -16.10 4.94 -0.67
C ILE A 204 -15.32 6.25 -0.74
N GLU A 205 -15.01 6.72 -1.95
CA GLU A 205 -14.31 8.00 -2.14
C GLU A 205 -15.20 9.16 -1.69
N VAL A 206 -16.50 9.09 -1.98
CA VAL A 206 -17.48 10.07 -1.50
C VAL A 206 -17.54 10.06 0.03
N LEU A 207 -17.58 8.88 0.66
CA LEU A 207 -17.60 8.74 2.12
C LEU A 207 -16.33 9.33 2.77
N LYS A 208 -15.14 9.10 2.18
CA LYS A 208 -13.88 9.69 2.64
C LYS A 208 -13.95 11.22 2.59
N ARG A 209 -14.40 11.80 1.47
CA ARG A 209 -14.55 13.25 1.32
C ARG A 209 -15.59 13.87 2.25
N MET A 210 -16.60 13.10 2.65
CA MET A 210 -17.56 13.49 3.69
C MET A 210 -16.97 13.46 5.11
N GLY A 211 -15.69 13.09 5.27
CA GLY A 211 -15.03 12.96 6.57
C GLY A 211 -15.39 11.69 7.32
N MET A 212 -16.07 10.71 6.70
CA MET A 212 -16.49 9.49 7.40
C MET A 212 -15.31 8.61 7.79
N ALA A 213 -14.18 8.75 7.10
CA ALA A 213 -12.93 8.05 7.39
C ALA A 213 -12.04 8.77 8.45
N CYS A 214 -12.58 9.77 9.15
CA CYS A 214 -11.89 10.46 10.25
C CYS A 214 -10.57 11.15 9.83
N GLY A 215 -10.40 11.51 8.56
CA GLY A 215 -9.18 12.14 8.04
C GLY A 215 -7.97 11.20 7.97
N LEU A 216 -8.16 9.90 8.21
CA LEU A 216 -7.08 8.90 8.20
C LEU A 216 -6.52 8.67 6.79
N GLU A 217 -7.30 8.91 5.75
CA GLU A 217 -6.91 8.76 4.35
C GLU A 217 -5.78 9.71 3.93
N VAL A 218 -5.63 10.84 4.62
CA VAL A 218 -4.57 11.84 4.39
C VAL A 218 -3.64 12.01 5.59
N GLY A 219 -3.79 11.19 6.65
CA GLY A 219 -3.01 11.31 7.89
C GLY A 219 -3.29 12.59 8.69
N LYS A 220 -4.48 13.19 8.51
CA LYS A 220 -4.91 14.41 9.23
C LYS A 220 -6.06 14.07 10.18
N CYS A 221 -5.79 13.20 11.14
CA CYS A 221 -6.77 12.73 12.11
C CYS A 221 -6.62 13.51 13.43
N SER A 222 -7.70 14.13 13.92
CA SER A 222 -7.71 14.77 15.25
C SER A 222 -7.65 13.73 16.37
N PRO A 223 -7.21 14.08 17.60
CA PRO A 223 -7.21 13.15 18.73
C PRO A 223 -8.60 12.56 19.03
N GLU A 224 -9.65 13.35 18.87
CA GLU A 224 -11.04 12.96 19.05
C GLU A 224 -11.48 11.99 17.96
N ASP A 225 -11.20 12.32 16.70
CA ASP A 225 -11.50 11.46 15.56
C ASP A 225 -10.74 10.14 15.61
N LEU A 226 -9.50 10.16 16.11
CA LEU A 226 -8.68 8.95 16.28
C LEU A 226 -9.29 8.01 17.33
N LYS A 227 -9.84 8.57 18.41
CA LYS A 227 -10.55 7.80 19.44
C LYS A 227 -11.81 7.15 18.85
N VAL A 228 -12.57 7.90 18.04
CA VAL A 228 -13.73 7.37 17.33
C VAL A 228 -13.30 6.25 16.37
N ALA A 229 -12.33 6.51 15.50
CA ALA A 229 -11.82 5.54 14.53
C ALA A 229 -11.38 4.21 15.17
N ARG A 230 -10.64 4.27 16.28
CA ARG A 230 -10.24 3.07 17.05
C ARG A 230 -11.44 2.29 17.57
N SER A 231 -12.49 2.97 18.04
CA SER A 231 -13.71 2.31 18.53
C SER A 231 -14.52 1.60 17.43
N LEU A 232 -14.31 1.95 16.16
CA LEU A 232 -15.01 1.39 15.01
C LEU A 232 -14.35 0.13 14.45
N VAL A 233 -13.13 -0.19 14.87
CA VAL A 233 -12.37 -1.37 14.44
C VAL A 233 -12.19 -2.39 15.57
N PRO A 234 -11.94 -3.67 15.26
CA PRO A 234 -11.49 -4.63 16.27
C PRO A 234 -10.17 -4.22 16.93
N LYS A 235 -9.99 -4.57 18.22
CA LYS A 235 -8.78 -4.25 19.00
C LYS A 235 -7.46 -4.63 18.31
N ALA A 236 -7.44 -5.75 17.60
CA ALA A 236 -6.27 -6.22 16.87
C ALA A 236 -5.83 -5.28 15.73
N LEU A 237 -6.72 -4.40 15.26
CA LEU A 237 -6.46 -3.45 14.18
C LEU A 237 -6.16 -2.03 14.65
N GLU A 238 -6.34 -1.72 15.94
CA GLU A 238 -6.03 -0.40 16.51
C GLU A 238 -4.58 0.08 16.28
N PRO A 239 -3.54 -0.79 16.29
CA PRO A 239 -2.18 -0.38 15.97
C PRO A 239 -2.06 0.21 14.56
N TYR A 240 -2.73 -0.40 13.57
CA TYR A 240 -2.70 0.08 12.19
C TYR A 240 -3.43 1.42 12.04
N VAL A 241 -4.54 1.63 12.73
CA VAL A 241 -5.24 2.93 12.74
C VAL A 241 -4.33 4.03 13.31
N THR A 242 -3.55 3.68 14.35
CA THR A 242 -2.59 4.61 14.95
C THR A 242 -1.43 4.94 14.00
N GLU A 243 -0.91 3.93 13.30
CA GLU A 243 0.11 4.11 12.25
C GLU A 243 -0.42 5.02 11.13
N MET A 244 -1.65 4.78 10.65
CA MET A 244 -2.29 5.58 9.60
C MET A 244 -2.48 7.05 10.01
N ALA A 245 -2.81 7.32 11.27
CA ALA A 245 -2.98 8.68 11.78
C ALA A 245 -1.68 9.50 11.85
N GLN A 246 -0.53 8.83 11.92
CA GLN A 246 0.79 9.46 11.96
C GLN A 246 1.35 9.77 10.56
N GLY A 247 0.59 9.47 9.50
CA GLY A 247 1.02 9.58 8.11
C GLY A 247 1.94 8.42 7.71
N PRO A 248 2.48 8.42 6.48
CA PRO A 248 3.41 7.38 6.04
C PRO A 248 4.71 7.46 6.84
N ILE A 249 4.76 6.73 7.95
CA ILE A 249 6.01 6.36 8.59
C ILE A 249 6.71 5.46 7.60
N SER A 250 7.85 5.93 7.06
CA SER A 250 8.77 5.09 6.31
C SER A 250 9.16 3.93 7.23
N ASN A 251 8.54 2.77 7.01
CA ASN A 251 8.46 1.72 8.01
C ASN A 251 9.86 1.25 8.44
N VAL A 252 10.16 1.46 9.72
CA VAL A 252 11.33 0.96 10.44
C VAL A 252 11.13 -0.53 10.69
N TYR A 253 11.22 -1.34 9.63
CA TYR A 253 11.43 -2.80 9.74
C TYR A 253 12.85 -3.20 9.28
N ILE A 254 13.79 -2.24 9.27
CA ILE A 254 15.20 -2.45 8.93
C ILE A 254 16.10 -2.17 10.13
N THR A 255 15.82 -2.73 11.31
CA THR A 255 16.81 -2.80 12.41
C THR A 255 16.57 -4.04 13.29
N GLY A 256 16.46 -5.21 12.68
CA GLY A 256 16.51 -6.49 13.39
C GLY A 256 17.87 -7.15 13.23
N GLY A 257 18.90 -6.63 13.91
CA GLY A 257 20.24 -7.22 13.85
C GLY A 257 21.34 -6.40 14.52
N SER A 258 21.30 -6.24 15.84
CA SER A 258 22.54 -6.19 16.60
C SER A 258 22.31 -6.63 18.04
N SER A 259 23.04 -7.68 18.41
CA SER A 259 23.08 -8.30 19.72
C SER A 259 23.62 -7.35 20.79
N THR A 260 23.04 -7.46 21.98
CA THR A 260 23.69 -7.48 23.31
C THR A 260 24.91 -6.58 23.56
N ASN A 261 24.72 -5.56 24.40
CA ASN A 261 25.51 -5.23 25.60
C ASN A 261 24.86 -3.98 26.22
N GLY A 262 24.30 -3.96 27.44
CA GLY A 262 24.89 -4.47 28.66
C GLY A 262 25.76 -3.39 29.32
N ARG A 263 25.18 -2.29 29.83
CA ARG A 263 25.84 -1.48 30.88
C ARG A 263 24.84 -0.61 31.67
N ARG A 264 24.52 -1.07 32.87
CA ARG A 264 24.04 -0.25 34.00
C ARG A 264 25.25 0.44 34.63
N HIS A 265 25.10 1.69 35.07
CA HIS A 265 25.84 2.23 36.22
C HIS A 265 25.02 3.34 36.90
N HIS A 266 24.84 3.19 38.22
CA HIS A 266 24.57 4.22 39.25
C HIS A 266 25.53 5.42 39.13
N GLY A 267 25.33 6.62 39.69
CA GLY A 267 24.41 7.18 40.71
C GLY A 267 25.05 8.45 41.32
N GLN A 268 24.26 9.23 42.11
CA GLN A 268 24.62 10.38 43.00
C GLN A 268 25.02 11.71 42.33
N GLY A 269 24.69 12.91 42.82
CA GLY A 269 23.97 13.45 44.00
C GLY A 269 23.91 15.00 43.84
N SER A 270 22.76 15.67 44.04
CA SER A 270 22.39 16.52 45.19
C SER A 270 23.33 17.69 45.57
N ASP A 271 22.91 18.95 45.30
CA ASP A 271 22.84 20.11 46.23
C ASP A 271 22.20 21.32 45.49
N SER A 272 21.07 21.94 45.90
CA SER A 272 20.70 22.81 47.05
C SER A 272 21.20 24.27 46.98
N GLY A 273 20.28 25.23 47.16
CA GLY A 273 20.52 26.66 47.49
C GLY A 273 20.19 27.65 46.35
N ALA A 274 18.99 28.22 46.22
CA ALA A 274 18.29 29.22 47.04
C ALA A 274 18.78 30.69 46.88
N ASP A 275 17.87 31.48 46.32
CA ASP A 275 17.51 32.88 46.62
C ASP A 275 18.27 34.07 45.99
N GLY A 276 17.53 35.12 45.61
CA GLY A 276 18.11 36.42 45.19
C GLY A 276 17.40 37.25 44.10
N THR A 277 16.15 37.67 44.34
CA THR A 277 15.61 39.05 44.18
C THR A 277 16.10 40.02 43.06
N ARG A 278 15.13 40.47 42.23
CA ARG A 278 14.93 41.80 41.56
C ARG A 278 16.03 42.43 40.68
N ALA A 279 15.66 42.84 39.46
CA ALA A 279 15.39 44.25 39.09
C ALA A 279 15.09 44.43 37.59
N SER A 280 14.10 45.27 37.29
CA SER A 280 13.81 45.83 35.97
C SER A 280 14.80 46.93 35.60
N SER A 281 15.15 47.06 34.32
CA SER A 281 15.21 48.37 33.65
C SER A 281 15.33 48.23 32.14
N SER A 282 14.40 48.91 31.48
CA SER A 282 14.34 49.28 30.07
C SER A 282 15.60 49.99 29.59
N ASN A 283 15.87 49.94 28.28
CA ASN A 283 16.18 51.14 27.52
C ASN A 283 15.91 50.94 26.02
N ASP A 284 15.20 51.93 25.49
CA ASP A 284 14.75 52.12 24.13
C ASP A 284 15.72 53.07 23.39
N SER A 285 15.49 53.23 22.09
CA SER A 285 15.84 54.34 21.19
C SER A 285 17.03 54.24 20.20
N HIS A 286 16.61 54.10 18.93
CA HIS A 286 16.87 54.95 17.73
C HIS A 286 18.28 54.99 17.10
N TYR A 287 18.45 54.51 15.86
CA TYR A 287 18.09 55.06 14.51
C TYR A 287 19.21 55.92 13.90
N SER A 288 19.75 55.50 12.75
CA SER A 288 20.02 56.33 11.56
C SER A 288 20.66 55.50 10.45
N GLY A 289 20.11 55.62 9.23
CA GLY A 289 20.67 55.09 7.99
C GLY A 289 21.01 56.18 6.98
N SER A 290 21.71 55.82 5.90
CA SER A 290 21.75 56.49 4.57
C SER A 290 22.61 55.61 3.64
N ARG A 291 22.08 54.90 2.62
CA ARG A 291 21.77 55.29 1.21
C ARG A 291 22.91 56.00 0.46
N VAL A 292 23.39 55.37 -0.63
CA VAL A 292 23.77 56.01 -1.92
C VAL A 292 23.55 55.02 -3.07
N GLU A 293 23.24 55.55 -4.25
CA GLU A 293 22.55 54.98 -5.42
C GLU A 293 23.43 55.06 -6.69
N THR A 294 23.35 54.06 -7.59
CA THR A 294 23.45 54.09 -9.09
C THR A 294 24.71 54.66 -9.80
N PRO A 295 24.92 54.55 -11.15
CA PRO A 295 24.04 54.14 -12.30
C PRO A 295 24.71 53.07 -13.22
N VAL A 296 24.22 52.60 -14.39
CA VAL A 296 23.24 52.98 -15.45
C VAL A 296 22.51 51.72 -15.90
#